data_AF-A0A7S4STT0-F1
#
_entry.id   AF-A0A7S4STT0-F1
#
_cell.length_a   1.000
_cell.length_b   1.000
_cell.length_c   1.000
_cell.angle_alpha   90.00
_cell.angle_beta   90.00
_cell.angle_gamma   90.00
#
_symmetry.space_group_name_H-M   'P 1'
#
loop_
_entity.id
_entity.type
_entity.pdbx_description
1 polymer ?
#
loop_
_entity_poly.entity_id
_entity_poly.type
_entity_poly.pdbx_seq_one_letter_code
_entity_poly.pdbx_strand_id
1 'polypeptide(L)'
;ELDLGTERRIKGVLIQGRKDAPEWVTKFKVATSVDARHWQDVSGDFQGNTDQNTKVRKSFPKVRTARWVRFIPLEWHGRISMRAGVVLSCQVCKSKYVNPGESSRSYSSVLGSDKKGNRNARSTIDSLQAWTAANNKAGEWMQIDLGAVKEISGTVVQGRRDARQWVTKYKVSCSVDGSQWLLEPS
;
A
#
# COMPACT_ATOMS: atom_id res chain seq x y z
N GLU A 1 19.30 -9.97 -13.65
CA GLU A 1 18.23 -10.24 -12.65
C GLU A 1 17.88 -8.94 -11.94
N LEU A 2 16.72 -8.85 -11.32
CA LEU A 2 16.21 -7.65 -10.65
C LEU A 2 15.86 -7.99 -9.19
N ASP A 3 16.47 -7.30 -8.23
CA ASP A 3 16.13 -7.36 -6.80
C ASP A 3 15.08 -6.27 -6.47
N LEU A 4 13.99 -6.67 -5.82
CA LEU A 4 12.94 -5.78 -5.33
C LEU A 4 13.20 -5.24 -3.92
N GLY A 5 14.30 -5.64 -3.28
CA GLY A 5 14.73 -5.25 -1.93
C GLY A 5 13.99 -5.98 -0.81
N THR A 6 12.75 -6.41 -1.07
CA THR A 6 11.92 -7.22 -0.17
C THR A 6 11.00 -8.12 -0.97
N GLU A 7 10.41 -9.12 -0.34
CA GLU A 7 9.40 -9.96 -0.97
C GLU A 7 8.17 -9.13 -1.34
N ARG A 8 7.74 -9.25 -2.60
CA ARG A 8 6.56 -8.55 -3.12
C ARG A 8 5.66 -9.53 -3.85
N ARG A 9 4.36 -9.21 -3.90
CA ARG A 9 3.42 -9.87 -4.80
C ARG A 9 3.56 -9.26 -6.19
N ILE A 10 3.82 -10.09 -7.19
CA ILE A 10 4.09 -9.71 -8.58
C ILE A 10 2.99 -10.28 -9.47
N LYS A 11 2.35 -9.43 -10.28
CA LYS A 11 1.33 -9.83 -11.25
C LYS A 11 1.80 -9.81 -12.70
N GLY A 12 3.03 -9.41 -12.96
CA GLY A 12 3.55 -9.32 -14.31
C GLY A 12 4.87 -8.55 -14.40
N VAL A 13 5.27 -8.26 -15.63
CA VAL A 13 6.46 -7.50 -15.98
C VAL A 13 6.15 -6.51 -17.10
N LEU A 14 7.04 -5.54 -17.31
CA LEU A 14 7.06 -4.71 -18.49
C LEU A 14 8.47 -4.68 -19.08
N ILE A 15 8.54 -4.59 -20.40
CA ILE A 15 9.80 -4.49 -21.15
C ILE A 15 9.72 -3.41 -22.22
N GLN A 16 10.86 -2.85 -22.59
CA GLN A 16 11.01 -1.82 -23.61
C GLN A 16 12.38 -2.03 -24.28
N GLY A 17 12.49 -1.78 -25.59
CA GLY A 17 13.78 -1.85 -26.29
C GLY A 17 14.76 -0.74 -25.89
N ARG A 18 15.93 -0.72 -26.52
CA ARG A 18 16.96 0.33 -26.33
C ARG A 18 16.50 1.66 -26.94
N LYS A 19 16.76 2.80 -26.29
CA LYS A 19 16.23 4.10 -26.79
C LYS A 19 16.98 4.62 -28.02
N ASP A 20 18.29 4.42 -28.03
CA ASP A 20 19.27 5.03 -28.93
C ASP A 20 19.69 4.12 -30.10
N ALA A 21 19.14 2.90 -30.20
CA ALA A 21 19.39 1.99 -31.31
C ALA A 21 18.18 1.08 -31.55
N PRO A 22 17.98 0.58 -32.79
CA PRO A 22 16.90 -0.35 -33.12
C PRO A 22 17.19 -1.78 -32.63
N GLU A 23 17.32 -1.94 -31.31
CA GLU A 23 17.63 -3.20 -30.63
C GLU A 23 16.61 -3.49 -29.53
N TRP A 24 15.98 -4.66 -29.57
CA TRP A 24 14.96 -5.05 -28.60
C TRP A 24 14.73 -6.57 -28.53
N VAL A 25 14.23 -7.05 -27.40
CA VAL A 25 13.79 -8.45 -27.21
C VAL A 25 12.38 -8.64 -27.78
N THR A 26 12.19 -9.67 -28.61
CA THR A 26 10.90 -10.00 -29.27
C THR A 26 10.19 -11.19 -28.62
N LYS A 27 10.90 -12.04 -27.85
CA LYS A 27 10.31 -13.14 -27.08
C LYS A 27 11.17 -13.47 -25.86
N PHE A 28 10.58 -13.80 -24.73
CA PHE A 28 11.31 -14.10 -23.49
C PHE A 28 10.54 -14.99 -22.51
N LYS A 29 11.25 -15.60 -21.55
CA LYS A 29 10.69 -16.24 -20.34
C LYS A 29 10.98 -15.42 -19.10
N VAL A 30 10.25 -15.71 -18.03
CA VAL A 30 10.47 -15.08 -16.71
C VAL A 30 10.65 -16.16 -15.65
N ALA A 31 11.63 -15.99 -14.77
CA ALA A 31 11.79 -16.79 -13.57
C ALA A 31 11.78 -15.90 -12.32
N THR A 32 11.31 -16.44 -11.20
CA THR A 32 11.19 -15.71 -9.93
C THR A 32 11.82 -16.48 -8.79
N SER A 33 12.32 -15.78 -7.77
CA SER A 33 12.92 -16.38 -6.58
C SER A 33 12.71 -15.50 -5.34
N VAL A 34 12.64 -16.14 -4.16
CA VAL A 34 12.64 -15.45 -2.86
C VAL A 34 14.05 -15.32 -2.29
N ASP A 35 14.99 -16.20 -2.67
CA ASP A 35 16.31 -16.36 -2.06
C ASP A 35 17.48 -16.17 -3.04
N ALA A 36 17.21 -15.88 -4.31
CA ALA A 36 18.15 -15.81 -5.44
C ALA A 36 18.89 -17.13 -5.78
N ARG A 37 18.60 -18.22 -5.06
CA ARG A 37 19.25 -19.53 -5.24
C ARG A 37 18.33 -20.49 -5.97
N HIS A 38 17.08 -20.59 -5.52
CA HIS A 38 16.07 -21.46 -6.10
C HIS A 38 15.13 -20.66 -6.97
N TRP A 39 15.15 -20.97 -8.27
CA TRP A 39 14.39 -20.25 -9.28
C TRP A 39 13.17 -21.05 -9.75
N GLN A 40 12.03 -20.37 -9.84
CA GLN A 40 10.78 -20.92 -10.32
C GLN A 40 10.37 -20.21 -11.60
N ASP A 41 10.21 -20.98 -12.67
CA ASP A 41 9.73 -20.45 -13.94
C ASP A 41 8.27 -19.99 -13.85
N VAL A 42 8.02 -18.82 -14.42
CA VAL A 42 6.67 -18.37 -14.71
C VAL A 42 6.25 -19.07 -16.00
N SER A 43 5.20 -19.89 -15.91
CA SER A 43 4.68 -20.65 -17.06
C SER A 43 4.31 -19.73 -18.22
N GLY A 44 4.77 -20.10 -19.42
CA GLY A 44 4.49 -19.45 -20.69
C GLY A 44 5.68 -18.68 -21.28
N ASP A 45 5.70 -18.61 -22.61
CA ASP A 45 6.58 -17.72 -23.35
C ASP A 45 5.90 -16.36 -23.54
N PHE A 46 6.62 -15.28 -23.28
CA PHE A 46 6.10 -13.92 -23.37
C PHE A 46 6.55 -13.25 -24.66
N GLN A 47 5.59 -12.76 -25.43
CA GLN A 47 5.86 -11.90 -26.59
C GLN A 47 6.46 -10.56 -26.14
N GLY A 48 7.51 -10.13 -26.82
CA GLY A 48 8.30 -8.96 -26.47
C GLY A 48 7.88 -7.70 -27.24
N ASN A 49 8.86 -6.84 -27.50
CA ASN A 49 8.70 -5.60 -28.26
C ASN A 49 8.73 -5.84 -29.77
N THR A 50 8.09 -4.95 -30.52
CA THR A 50 8.18 -4.85 -32.00
C THR A 50 8.99 -3.62 -32.45
N ASP A 51 9.41 -2.79 -31.49
CA ASP A 51 10.19 -1.58 -31.71
C ASP A 51 10.99 -1.23 -30.44
N GLN A 52 11.80 -0.19 -30.53
CA GLN A 52 12.77 0.18 -29.50
C GLN A 52 12.18 1.05 -28.35
N ASN A 53 10.97 1.59 -28.50
CA ASN A 53 10.40 2.63 -27.65
C ASN A 53 9.03 2.30 -27.02
N THR A 54 8.29 1.33 -27.50
CA THR A 54 6.99 0.94 -26.96
C THR A 54 7.19 0.16 -25.67
N LYS A 55 6.50 0.53 -24.59
CA LYS A 55 6.47 -0.26 -23.36
C LYS A 55 5.47 -1.40 -23.51
N VAL A 56 5.94 -2.63 -23.47
CA VAL A 56 5.10 -3.83 -23.53
C VAL A 56 4.91 -4.39 -22.13
N ARG A 57 3.66 -4.51 -21.69
CA ARG A 57 3.28 -5.09 -20.39
C ARG A 57 2.80 -6.52 -20.58
N LYS A 58 3.28 -7.44 -19.75
CA LYS A 58 2.84 -8.85 -19.70
C LYS A 58 2.41 -9.24 -18.30
N SER A 59 1.20 -9.78 -18.20
CA SER A 59 0.66 -10.29 -16.94
C SER A 59 1.01 -11.76 -16.79
N PHE A 60 1.26 -12.19 -15.55
CA PHE A 60 1.41 -13.60 -15.23
C PHE A 60 0.04 -14.27 -15.11
N PRO A 61 -0.10 -15.57 -15.44
CA PRO A 61 -1.35 -16.31 -15.22
C PRO A 61 -1.76 -16.35 -13.75
N LYS A 62 -0.78 -16.40 -12.85
CA LYS A 62 -0.97 -16.35 -11.39
C LYS A 62 -0.01 -15.36 -10.76
N VAL A 63 -0.49 -14.62 -9.76
CA VAL A 63 0.35 -13.75 -8.93
C VAL A 63 1.42 -14.60 -8.23
N ARG A 64 2.67 -14.12 -8.25
CA ARG A 64 3.83 -14.77 -7.62
C ARG A 64 4.30 -13.93 -6.44
N THR A 65 4.71 -14.55 -5.35
CA THR A 65 5.48 -13.88 -4.29
C THR A 65 6.95 -14.10 -4.58
N ALA A 66 7.72 -13.03 -4.74
CA ALA A 66 9.14 -13.11 -5.01
C ALA A 66 9.85 -11.80 -4.62
N ARG A 67 11.15 -11.89 -4.36
CA ARG A 67 12.05 -10.74 -4.23
C ARG A 67 12.87 -10.53 -5.50
N TRP A 68 13.19 -11.62 -6.20
CA TRP A 68 14.06 -11.61 -7.37
C TRP A 68 13.32 -12.02 -8.63
N VAL A 69 13.60 -11.33 -9.74
CA VAL A 69 13.02 -11.60 -11.06
C VAL A 69 14.11 -11.71 -12.13
N ARG A 70 14.08 -12.77 -12.94
CA ARG A 70 14.94 -12.99 -14.10
C ARG A 70 14.12 -12.90 -15.38
N PHE A 71 14.66 -12.19 -16.36
CA PHE A 71 14.17 -12.16 -17.73
C PHE A 71 15.14 -13.00 -18.55
N ILE A 72 14.61 -13.90 -19.37
CA ILE A 72 15.37 -14.86 -20.15
C ILE A 72 15.00 -14.63 -21.63
N PRO A 73 15.72 -13.75 -22.35
CA PRO A 73 15.47 -13.52 -23.77
C PRO A 73 15.57 -14.82 -24.57
N LEU A 74 14.60 -15.05 -25.43
CA LEU A 74 14.55 -16.18 -26.37
C LEU A 74 14.79 -15.72 -27.80
N GLU A 75 14.25 -14.56 -28.18
CA GLU A 75 14.37 -13.98 -29.52
C GLU A 75 14.53 -12.44 -29.42
N TRP A 76 15.20 -11.82 -30.40
CA TRP A 76 15.49 -10.38 -30.41
C TRP A 76 15.69 -9.83 -31.83
N HIS A 77 15.59 -8.50 -31.97
CA HIS A 77 15.96 -7.74 -33.17
C HIS A 77 17.29 -7.01 -32.93
N GLY A 78 18.25 -7.18 -33.85
CA GLY A 78 19.59 -6.59 -33.73
C GLY A 78 20.41 -7.29 -32.63
N ARG A 79 20.50 -6.65 -31.44
CA ARG A 79 21.16 -7.21 -30.26
C ARG A 79 20.16 -7.46 -29.13
N ILE A 80 20.53 -8.34 -28.20
CA ILE A 80 19.77 -8.54 -26.96
C ILE A 80 19.85 -7.27 -26.11
N SER A 81 18.85 -6.42 -26.24
CA SER A 81 18.75 -5.14 -25.55
C SER A 81 17.36 -5.00 -24.92
N MET A 82 17.31 -4.63 -23.64
CA MET A 82 16.04 -4.53 -22.91
C MET A 82 16.16 -3.56 -21.73
N ARG A 83 15.15 -2.72 -21.55
CA ARG A 83 14.82 -2.02 -20.31
C ARG A 83 13.60 -2.70 -19.72
N ALA A 84 13.61 -3.00 -18.43
CA ALA A 84 12.56 -3.81 -17.82
C ALA A 84 12.12 -3.29 -16.45
N GLY A 85 10.90 -3.67 -16.07
CA GLY A 85 10.32 -3.40 -14.76
C GLY A 85 9.32 -4.48 -14.36
N VAL A 86 8.94 -4.48 -13.09
CA VAL A 86 8.02 -5.47 -12.51
C VAL A 86 6.67 -4.82 -12.21
N VAL A 87 5.59 -5.51 -12.53
CA VAL A 87 4.24 -5.07 -12.21
C VAL A 87 3.82 -5.72 -10.89
N LEU A 88 3.74 -4.92 -9.84
CA LEU A 88 3.28 -5.40 -8.54
C LEU A 88 1.79 -5.71 -8.53
N SER A 89 1.43 -6.80 -7.88
CA SER A 89 0.05 -7.06 -7.49
C SER A 89 -0.24 -6.21 -6.28
N CYS A 90 -1.14 -5.25 -6.47
CA CYS A 90 -1.69 -4.50 -5.36
C CYS A 90 -2.67 -5.42 -4.63
N GLN A 91 -2.33 -5.89 -3.42
CA GLN A 91 -3.34 -6.39 -2.48
C GLN A 91 -3.90 -5.23 -1.66
N VAL A 92 -4.04 -4.04 -2.26
CA VAL A 92 -4.82 -2.99 -1.61
C VAL A 92 -6.27 -3.36 -1.85
N CYS A 93 -6.94 -3.81 -0.79
CA CYS A 93 -8.38 -3.79 -0.68
C CYS A 93 -8.84 -2.45 -1.26
N LYS A 94 -9.61 -2.48 -2.36
CA LYS A 94 -10.21 -1.28 -2.96
C LYS A 94 -10.74 -0.39 -1.84
N SER A 95 -10.03 0.70 -1.55
CA SER A 95 -10.45 1.86 -0.76
C SER A 95 -11.70 1.65 0.09
N LYS A 96 -11.58 0.89 1.18
CA LYS A 96 -12.53 0.92 2.30
C LYS A 96 -11.69 1.16 3.55
N TYR A 97 -11.60 2.42 3.97
CA TYR A 97 -11.28 2.68 5.36
C TYR A 97 -12.48 2.24 6.20
N VAL A 98 -12.22 1.83 7.43
CA VAL A 98 -13.29 1.53 8.38
C VAL A 98 -13.55 2.82 9.16
N ASN A 99 -14.82 3.25 9.22
CA ASN A 99 -15.25 4.35 10.08
C ASN A 99 -16.26 3.80 11.11
N PRO A 100 -15.80 3.15 12.19
CA PRO A 100 -16.69 2.68 13.23
C PRO A 100 -17.49 3.84 13.81
N GLY A 101 -18.76 3.57 14.14
CA GLY A 101 -19.65 4.54 14.76
C GLY A 101 -19.16 4.98 16.14
N GLU A 102 -19.79 6.02 16.68
CA GLU A 102 -19.37 6.65 17.93
C GLU A 102 -19.32 5.71 19.14
N SER A 103 -20.17 4.68 19.18
CA SER A 103 -20.16 3.68 20.26
C SER A 103 -18.82 2.95 20.37
N SER A 104 -18.15 2.73 19.24
CA SER A 104 -16.83 2.07 19.15
C SER A 104 -15.66 3.03 19.40
N ARG A 105 -15.91 4.27 19.81
CA ARG A 105 -14.86 5.29 19.99
C ARG A 105 -14.77 5.72 21.44
N SER A 106 -13.56 5.84 21.96
CA SER A 106 -13.30 6.29 23.33
C SER A 106 -12.27 7.41 23.32
N TYR A 107 -12.32 8.28 24.33
CA TYR A 107 -11.53 9.51 24.37
C TYR A 107 -10.88 9.65 25.74
N SER A 108 -9.67 10.23 25.79
CA SER A 108 -9.02 10.60 27.05
C SER A 108 -9.85 11.60 27.85
N SER A 109 -10.45 12.56 27.14
CA SER A 109 -11.34 13.57 27.70
C SER A 109 -12.21 14.16 26.60
N VAL A 110 -13.34 14.78 26.95
CA VAL A 110 -14.24 15.47 26.00
C VAL A 110 -14.56 16.86 26.56
N LEU A 111 -14.40 17.90 25.74
CA LEU A 111 -14.76 19.26 26.11
C LEU A 111 -16.25 19.33 26.49
N GLY A 112 -16.53 19.87 27.69
CA GLY A 112 -17.89 19.97 28.21
C GLY A 112 -18.52 18.64 28.64
N SER A 113 -17.74 17.55 28.69
CA SER A 113 -18.22 16.20 29.06
C SER A 113 -19.40 15.74 28.20
N ASP A 114 -19.42 16.15 26.92
CA ASP A 114 -20.48 15.78 25.98
C ASP A 114 -20.53 14.26 25.78
N LYS A 115 -21.75 13.72 25.67
CA LYS A 115 -21.97 12.29 25.36
C LYS A 115 -21.52 11.97 23.93
N LYS A 116 -21.02 10.75 23.71
CA LYS A 116 -20.66 10.23 22.39
C LYS A 116 -21.80 10.47 21.38
N GLY A 117 -21.46 11.01 20.22
CA GLY A 117 -22.40 11.43 19.16
C GLY A 117 -22.90 12.87 19.26
N ASN A 118 -22.52 13.63 20.29
CA ASN A 118 -22.94 15.01 20.46
C ASN A 118 -21.74 15.98 20.48
N ARG A 119 -21.89 17.16 19.87
CA ARG A 119 -20.95 18.29 19.96
C ARG A 119 -19.48 17.87 19.87
N ASN A 120 -18.77 17.87 20.99
CA ASN A 120 -17.33 17.62 21.10
C ASN A 120 -16.96 16.13 21.12
N ALA A 121 -17.91 15.22 20.88
CA ALA A 121 -17.71 13.78 20.81
C ALA A 121 -18.37 13.18 19.55
N ARG A 122 -18.30 13.89 18.42
CA ARG A 122 -18.80 13.43 17.11
C ARG A 122 -17.65 13.35 16.09
N SER A 123 -16.78 12.37 16.26
CA SER A 123 -15.46 12.23 15.62
C SER A 123 -15.40 11.31 14.40
N THR A 124 -16.53 10.75 13.95
CA THR A 124 -16.56 10.01 12.68
C THR A 124 -16.14 10.90 11.51
N ILE A 125 -15.42 10.31 10.54
CA ILE A 125 -15.01 11.06 9.34
C ILE A 125 -16.25 11.60 8.63
N ASP A 126 -16.13 12.81 8.07
CA ASP A 126 -17.17 13.58 7.37
C ASP A 126 -18.33 14.09 8.26
N SER A 127 -18.26 13.91 9.58
CA SER A 127 -19.17 14.59 10.51
C SER A 127 -18.99 16.11 10.47
N LEU A 128 -20.07 16.83 10.80
CA LEU A 128 -20.03 18.29 10.92
C LEU A 128 -19.08 18.74 12.04
N GLN A 129 -19.12 18.02 13.16
CA GLN A 129 -18.33 18.27 14.36
C GLN A 129 -17.17 17.28 14.45
N ALA A 130 -16.43 17.29 15.57
CA ALA A 130 -15.27 16.43 15.79
C ALA A 130 -15.19 15.99 17.25
N TRP A 131 -14.22 15.14 17.57
CA TRP A 131 -13.75 15.05 18.96
C TRP A 131 -12.96 16.31 19.32
N THR A 132 -13.27 16.92 20.45
CA THR A 132 -12.48 18.01 21.05
C THR A 132 -12.12 17.62 22.47
N ALA A 133 -10.83 17.52 22.77
CA ALA A 133 -10.34 17.19 24.11
C ALA A 133 -10.70 18.30 25.11
N ALA A 134 -10.92 17.93 26.37
CA ALA A 134 -11.17 18.90 27.43
C ALA A 134 -9.92 19.73 27.74
N ASN A 135 -8.74 19.12 27.63
CA ASN A 135 -7.46 19.78 27.84
C ASN A 135 -6.76 20.01 26.49
N ASN A 136 -6.39 21.26 26.20
CA ASN A 136 -5.63 21.58 24.99
C ASN A 136 -4.13 21.31 25.19
N LYS A 137 -3.75 20.04 25.36
CA LYS A 137 -2.37 19.59 25.60
C LYS A 137 -2.02 18.37 24.77
N ALA A 138 -0.72 18.20 24.49
CA ALA A 138 -0.22 16.97 23.87
C ALA A 138 -0.45 15.76 24.78
N GLY A 139 -0.74 14.60 24.19
CA GLY A 139 -0.96 13.35 24.91
C GLY A 139 -2.44 12.99 25.17
N GLU A 140 -3.38 13.88 24.84
CA GLU A 140 -4.79 13.49 24.71
C GLU A 140 -4.96 12.49 23.55
N TRP A 141 -5.91 11.57 23.69
CA TRP A 141 -6.06 10.45 22.75
C TRP A 141 -7.52 10.17 22.40
N MET A 142 -7.69 9.64 21.19
CA MET A 142 -8.91 8.99 20.71
C MET A 142 -8.56 7.55 20.35
N GLN A 143 -9.34 6.61 20.87
CA GLN A 143 -9.27 5.19 20.58
C GLN A 143 -10.47 4.81 19.71
N ILE A 144 -10.23 3.94 18.72
CA ILE A 144 -11.28 3.37 17.87
C ILE A 144 -11.19 1.84 17.95
N ASP A 145 -12.24 1.20 18.46
CA ASP A 145 -12.43 -0.24 18.40
C ASP A 145 -12.89 -0.65 17.00
N LEU A 146 -12.15 -1.56 16.37
CA LEU A 146 -12.43 -2.05 15.02
C LEU A 146 -13.39 -3.25 15.00
N GLY A 147 -13.80 -3.76 16.18
CA GLY A 147 -14.68 -4.91 16.40
C GLY A 147 -14.01 -6.28 16.22
N ALA A 148 -12.83 -6.32 15.61
CA ALA A 148 -11.98 -7.50 15.45
C ALA A 148 -10.55 -7.04 15.16
N VAL A 149 -9.58 -7.94 15.39
CA VAL A 149 -8.18 -7.72 14.98
C VAL A 149 -8.11 -7.57 13.46
N LYS A 150 -7.54 -6.47 12.98
CA LYS A 150 -7.43 -6.13 11.55
C LYS A 150 -6.04 -5.61 11.24
N GLU A 151 -5.61 -5.86 10.01
CA GLU A 151 -4.40 -5.23 9.46
C GLU A 151 -4.68 -3.77 9.11
N ILE A 152 -3.83 -2.86 9.58
CA ILE A 152 -3.95 -1.41 9.39
C ILE A 152 -2.73 -0.94 8.58
N SER A 153 -2.96 -0.33 7.43
CA SER A 153 -1.90 0.17 6.55
C SER A 153 -1.70 1.69 6.61
N GLY A 154 -2.56 2.41 7.34
CA GLY A 154 -2.49 3.85 7.45
C GLY A 154 -3.70 4.45 8.17
N THR A 155 -3.69 5.78 8.28
CA THR A 155 -4.74 6.56 8.95
C THR A 155 -5.27 7.65 8.04
N VAL A 156 -6.52 8.06 8.26
CA VAL A 156 -7.15 9.22 7.62
C VAL A 156 -7.56 10.17 8.74
N VAL A 157 -7.17 11.44 8.62
CA VAL A 157 -7.51 12.50 9.56
C VAL A 157 -8.21 13.64 8.82
N GLN A 158 -9.12 14.32 9.51
CA GLN A 158 -9.85 15.45 8.96
C GLN A 158 -10.05 16.50 10.06
N GLY A 159 -9.94 17.77 9.68
CA GLY A 159 -10.25 18.88 10.56
C GLY A 159 -11.75 18.97 10.85
N ARG A 160 -12.10 19.67 11.92
CA ARG A 160 -13.49 19.96 12.24
C ARG A 160 -14.11 20.81 11.13
N ARG A 161 -15.33 20.49 10.70
CA ARG A 161 -15.95 21.16 9.54
C ARG A 161 -16.60 22.49 9.88
N ASP A 162 -17.19 22.61 11.07
CA ASP A 162 -17.87 23.82 11.57
C ASP A 162 -16.95 24.80 12.31
N ALA A 163 -15.64 24.53 12.41
CA ALA A 163 -14.67 25.39 13.08
C ALA A 163 -13.28 25.30 12.43
N ARG A 164 -12.48 26.36 12.54
CA ARG A 164 -11.09 26.39 12.04
C ARG A 164 -10.13 25.68 13.01
N GLN A 165 -10.34 24.39 13.23
CA GLN A 165 -9.59 23.57 14.17
C GLN A 165 -9.18 22.25 13.52
N TRP A 166 -7.90 21.89 13.61
CA TRP A 166 -7.35 20.66 13.05
C TRP A 166 -6.06 20.25 13.77
N VAL A 167 -5.73 18.95 13.69
CA VAL A 167 -4.46 18.40 14.17
C VAL A 167 -3.43 18.46 13.05
N THR A 168 -2.20 18.88 13.37
CA THR A 168 -1.10 19.00 12.39
C THR A 168 -0.05 17.89 12.53
N LYS A 169 0.09 17.31 13.72
CA LYS A 169 1.01 16.20 14.02
C LYS A 169 0.36 15.29 15.06
N TYR A 170 0.52 13.99 14.89
CA TYR A 170 0.01 12.98 15.81
C TYR A 170 0.89 11.74 15.79
N LYS A 171 0.73 10.90 16.80
CA LYS A 171 1.31 9.55 16.89
C LYS A 171 0.18 8.53 16.79
N VAL A 172 0.49 7.34 16.31
CA VAL A 172 -0.46 6.22 16.23
C VAL A 172 0.06 5.09 17.10
N SER A 173 -0.81 4.51 17.90
CA SER A 173 -0.52 3.26 18.59
C SER A 173 -1.59 2.23 18.27
N CYS A 174 -1.20 0.97 18.17
CA CYS A 174 -2.08 -0.16 17.88
C CYS A 174 -2.14 -1.11 19.08
N SER A 175 -3.27 -1.79 19.26
CA SER A 175 -3.46 -2.80 20.29
C SER A 175 -4.38 -3.90 19.79
N VAL A 176 -4.15 -5.14 20.25
CA VAL A 176 -5.02 -6.29 20.00
C VAL A 176 -5.93 -6.61 21.19
N ASP A 177 -5.66 -6.03 22.36
CA ASP A 177 -6.37 -6.33 23.62
C ASP A 177 -6.92 -5.08 24.34
N GLY A 178 -6.62 -3.89 23.84
CA GLY A 178 -7.05 -2.61 24.42
C GLY A 178 -6.28 -2.18 25.68
N SER A 179 -5.29 -2.95 26.12
CA SER A 179 -4.51 -2.72 27.34
C SER A 179 -3.02 -2.46 27.06
N GLN A 180 -2.42 -3.24 26.15
CA GLN A 180 -1.03 -3.09 25.72
C GLN A 180 -0.99 -2.42 24.36
N TRP A 181 -0.21 -1.36 24.24
CA TRP A 181 -0.19 -0.49 23.07
C TRP A 181 1.21 -0.43 22.47
N LEU A 182 1.32 -0.78 21.19
CA LEU A 182 2.54 -0.62 20.40
C LEU A 182 2.50 0.74 19.71
N LEU A 183 3.48 1.60 19.99
CA LEU A 183 3.65 2.87 19.29
C LEU A 183 4.24 2.61 17.89
N GLU A 184 3.55 3.09 16.85
CA GLU A 184 4.04 2.99 15.48
C GLU A 184 5.16 4.01 15.22
N PRO A 185 6.24 3.61 14.53
CA PRO A 185 7.31 4.53 14.17
C PRO A 185 6.79 5.59 13.19
N SER A 186 7.22 6.83 13.40
CA SER A 186 6.92 8.00 12.56
C SER A 186 7.78 8.08 11.31
#